data_AF-A0A830BPR8-F1
#
_entry.id   AF-A0A830BPR8-F1
#
_cell.length_a   1.000
_cell.length_b   1.000
_cell.length_c   1.000
_cell.angle_alpha   90.00
_cell.angle_beta   90.00
_cell.angle_gamma   90.00
#
_symmetry.space_group_name_H-M   'P 1'
#
loop_
_entity.id
_entity.type
_entity.pdbx_description
1 polymer ?
#
loop_
_entity_poly.entity_id
_entity_poly.type
_entity_poly.pdbx_seq_one_letter_code
_entity_poly.pdbx_strand_id
1 'polypeptide(L)'
;TQPQKLIHKCEVTSILVLYGLSRLLIGAIPAHELMHGWLRLNGYRNLAPEVEEGICQVLSHMWLDSEVLPETRHMPSTSSALTSMSSTSSSSSYWSSSKKGGRSSVENKLGEFFMHQIEHDASSAYGRVYRAAMSAVNKYGLRRTLDHIRYTGTFPE
;
A
#
# COMPACT_ATOMS: atom_id res chain seq x y z
N THR A 1 -27.07 -30.32 -16.86
CA THR A 1 -26.42 -29.05 -17.27
C THR A 1 -25.16 -28.88 -16.42
N GLN A 2 -23.98 -28.78 -17.03
CA GLN A 2 -22.74 -28.50 -16.28
C GLN A 2 -22.64 -27.00 -15.98
N PRO A 3 -22.20 -26.60 -14.77
CA PRO A 3 -21.98 -25.19 -14.45
C PRO A 3 -20.76 -24.67 -15.21
N GLN A 4 -20.97 -23.73 -16.13
CA GLN A 4 -19.88 -23.01 -16.78
C GLN A 4 -19.41 -21.86 -15.87
N LYS A 5 -18.13 -21.88 -15.48
CA LYS A 5 -17.50 -20.80 -14.72
C LYS A 5 -17.08 -19.70 -15.68
N LEU A 6 -17.84 -18.60 -15.73
CA LEU A 6 -17.46 -17.41 -16.48
C LEU A 6 -16.19 -16.80 -15.84
N ILE A 7 -15.07 -16.83 -16.56
CA ILE A 7 -13.84 -16.16 -16.16
C ILE A 7 -13.99 -14.68 -16.53
N HIS A 8 -14.49 -13.87 -15.59
CA HIS A 8 -14.53 -12.42 -15.78
C HIS A 8 -13.09 -11.87 -15.75
N LYS A 9 -12.65 -11.26 -16.85
CA LYS A 9 -11.41 -10.48 -16.93
C LYS A 9 -11.75 -9.04 -16.52
N CYS A 10 -11.01 -8.50 -15.56
CA CYS A 10 -11.08 -7.10 -15.18
C CYS A 10 -9.71 -6.51 -15.48
N GLU A 11 -9.68 -5.48 -16.31
CA GLU A 11 -8.46 -4.82 -16.77
C GLU A 11 -8.42 -3.42 -16.16
N VAL A 12 -7.28 -3.06 -15.58
CA VAL A 12 -7.01 -1.69 -15.14
C VAL A 12 -6.48 -0.95 -16.35
N THR A 13 -7.29 -0.08 -16.93
CA THR A 13 -6.98 0.54 -18.22
C THR A 13 -6.11 1.78 -18.09
N SER A 14 -6.22 2.54 -17.00
CA SER A 14 -5.47 3.77 -16.78
C SER A 14 -5.40 4.16 -15.31
N ILE A 15 -4.32 4.85 -14.94
CA ILE A 15 -4.17 5.59 -13.68
C ILE A 15 -3.88 7.04 -14.07
N LEU A 16 -4.69 7.99 -13.57
CA LEU A 16 -4.57 9.41 -13.90
C LEU A 16 -3.84 10.15 -12.78
N VAL A 17 -2.83 10.95 -13.13
CA VAL A 17 -2.08 11.78 -12.19
C VAL A 17 -2.15 13.22 -12.64
N LEU A 18 -2.65 14.10 -11.77
CA LEU A 18 -2.74 15.53 -12.06
C LEU A 18 -1.36 16.20 -11.99
N TYR A 19 -1.08 17.05 -12.97
CA TYR A 19 0.14 17.87 -12.99
C TYR A 19 0.07 19.04 -11.99
N GLY A 20 1.23 19.48 -11.49
CA GLY A 20 1.34 20.63 -10.57
C GLY A 20 1.31 20.27 -9.08
N LEU A 21 1.25 18.97 -8.77
CA LEU A 21 1.30 18.48 -7.40
C LEU A 21 2.74 18.45 -6.85
N SER A 22 2.88 18.49 -5.52
CA SER A 22 4.18 18.31 -4.88
C SER A 22 4.76 16.93 -5.17
N ARG A 23 6.08 16.77 -5.11
CA ARG A 23 6.75 15.47 -5.30
C ARG A 23 6.14 14.36 -4.42
N LEU A 24 5.74 14.71 -3.21
CA LEU A 24 5.10 13.79 -2.27
C LEU A 24 3.72 13.35 -2.76
N LEU A 25 2.86 14.27 -3.19
CA LEU A 25 1.55 13.89 -3.71
C LEU A 25 1.65 13.12 -5.04
N ILE A 26 2.63 13.46 -5.88
CA ILE A 26 2.93 12.73 -7.12
C ILE A 26 3.30 11.26 -6.85
N GLY A 27 3.77 10.89 -5.66
CA GLY A 27 4.00 9.49 -5.32
C GLY A 27 2.90 8.85 -4.47
N ALA A 28 2.34 9.60 -3.52
CA ALA A 28 1.30 9.11 -2.62
C ALA A 28 0.00 8.77 -3.36
N ILE A 29 -0.40 9.62 -4.32
CA ILE A 29 -1.61 9.38 -5.13
C ILE A 29 -1.44 8.13 -5.99
N PRO A 30 -0.38 7.95 -6.79
CA PRO A 30 -0.18 6.69 -7.50
C PRO A 30 -0.06 5.48 -6.60
N ALA A 31 0.51 5.58 -5.39
CA ALA A 31 0.53 4.47 -4.45
C ALA A 31 -0.89 4.01 -4.06
N HIS A 32 -1.81 4.96 -3.87
CA HIS A 32 -3.23 4.69 -3.67
C HIS A 32 -3.86 3.98 -4.89
N GLU A 33 -3.70 4.56 -6.08
CA GLU A 33 -4.31 4.02 -7.31
C GLU A 33 -3.74 2.65 -7.72
N LEU A 34 -2.44 2.45 -7.52
CA LEU A 34 -1.79 1.16 -7.76
C LEU A 34 -2.30 0.09 -6.81
N MET A 35 -2.72 0.46 -5.60
CA MET A 35 -3.32 -0.49 -4.67
C MET A 35 -4.70 -0.95 -5.16
N HIS A 36 -5.53 -0.05 -5.67
CA HIS A 36 -6.78 -0.43 -6.37
C HIS A 36 -6.49 -1.42 -7.49
N GLY A 37 -5.54 -1.08 -8.36
CA GLY A 37 -5.17 -1.94 -9.48
C GLY A 37 -4.65 -3.31 -9.03
N TRP A 38 -3.80 -3.34 -8.00
CA TRP A 38 -3.24 -4.57 -7.45
C TRP A 38 -4.33 -5.47 -6.86
N LEU A 39 -5.28 -4.92 -6.10
CA LEU A 39 -6.41 -5.67 -5.55
C LEU A 39 -7.21 -6.34 -6.69
N ARG A 40 -7.55 -5.57 -7.73
CA ARG A 40 -8.32 -6.08 -8.87
C ARG A 40 -7.60 -7.19 -9.64
N LEU A 41 -6.30 -7.01 -9.89
CA LEU A 41 -5.47 -8.02 -10.58
C LEU A 41 -5.27 -9.29 -9.73
N ASN A 42 -5.27 -9.19 -8.40
CA ASN A 42 -5.06 -10.32 -7.49
C ASN A 42 -6.36 -11.02 -7.05
N GLY A 43 -7.50 -10.67 -7.65
CA GLY A 43 -8.76 -11.36 -7.45
C GLY A 43 -9.54 -10.94 -6.19
N TYR A 44 -9.21 -9.77 -5.62
CA TYR A 44 -10.07 -9.11 -4.65
C TYR A 44 -11.27 -8.52 -5.41
N ARG A 45 -12.42 -9.18 -5.32
CA ARG A 45 -13.62 -8.85 -6.10
C ARG A 45 -14.75 -8.46 -5.17
N ASN A 46 -15.54 -7.47 -5.59
CA ASN A 46 -16.75 -7.03 -4.90
C ASN A 46 -16.49 -6.66 -3.43
N LEU A 47 -15.31 -6.08 -3.13
CA LEU A 47 -15.06 -5.49 -1.83
C LEU A 47 -16.05 -4.34 -1.61
N ALA A 48 -16.47 -4.16 -0.36
CA ALA A 48 -17.16 -2.94 0.01
C ALA A 48 -16.22 -1.75 -0.28
N PRO A 49 -16.72 -0.64 -0.88
CA PRO A 49 -15.90 0.53 -1.17
C PRO A 49 -15.08 0.97 0.04
N GLU A 50 -15.64 0.91 1.23
CA GLU A 50 -15.00 1.25 2.49
C GLU A 50 -13.71 0.44 2.76
N VAL A 51 -13.72 -0.85 2.43
CA VAL A 51 -12.58 -1.75 2.66
C VAL A 51 -11.51 -1.53 1.59
N GLU A 52 -11.94 -1.36 0.34
CA GLU A 52 -11.04 -1.07 -0.78
C GLU A 52 -10.34 0.29 -0.57
N GLU A 53 -11.10 1.35 -0.32
CA GLU A 53 -10.57 2.70 -0.05
C GLU A 53 -9.67 2.76 1.19
N GLY A 54 -10.06 2.06 2.26
CA GLY A 54 -9.29 2.04 3.50
C GLY A 54 -7.87 1.48 3.30
N ILE A 55 -7.74 0.35 2.60
CA ILE A 55 -6.42 -0.24 2.36
C ILE A 55 -5.61 0.54 1.31
N CYS A 56 -6.26 1.16 0.32
CA CYS A 56 -5.59 2.05 -0.62
C CYS A 56 -5.02 3.31 0.06
N GLN A 57 -5.75 3.90 1.01
CA GLN A 57 -5.22 5.00 1.84
C GLN A 57 -4.05 4.56 2.72
N VAL A 58 -4.07 3.34 3.27
CA VAL A 58 -2.93 2.79 4.02
C VAL A 58 -1.67 2.73 3.13
N LEU A 59 -1.78 2.30 1.88
CA LEU A 59 -0.63 2.28 0.95
C LEU A 59 -0.09 3.68 0.65
N SER A 60 -0.98 4.65 0.45
CA SER A 60 -0.60 6.08 0.30
C SER A 60 0.17 6.60 1.52
N HIS A 61 -0.34 6.30 2.72
CA HIS A 61 0.29 6.68 3.98
C HIS A 61 1.65 6.01 4.19
N MET A 62 1.76 4.69 3.95
CA MET A 62 3.02 3.96 4.04
C MET A 62 4.08 4.50 3.06
N TRP A 63 3.65 4.92 1.87
CA TRP A 63 4.56 5.58 0.93
C TRP A 63 5.05 6.91 1.50
N LEU A 64 4.14 7.77 2.00
CA LEU A 64 4.51 9.04 2.64
C LEU A 64 5.45 8.84 3.84
N ASP A 65 5.22 7.83 4.67
CA ASP A 65 6.06 7.52 5.84
C ASP A 65 7.50 7.16 5.43
N SER A 66 7.66 6.32 4.39
CA SER A 66 8.96 6.05 3.75
C SER A 66 9.58 7.30 3.11
N GLU A 67 8.73 8.29 2.83
CA GLU A 67 9.08 9.56 2.23
C GLU A 67 9.28 10.71 3.25
N VAL A 68 9.20 10.43 4.54
CA VAL A 68 9.43 11.45 5.58
C VAL A 68 10.44 10.96 6.60
N LEU A 69 10.44 9.66 6.91
CA LEU A 69 11.37 9.10 7.87
C LEU A 69 12.76 8.89 7.24
N PRO A 70 13.84 9.38 7.86
CA PRO A 70 15.20 8.97 7.51
C PRO A 70 15.37 7.48 7.85
N GLU A 71 16.14 6.78 7.00
CA GLU A 71 16.43 5.33 6.83
C GLU A 71 16.83 4.53 8.10
N THR A 72 16.32 4.88 9.27
CA THR A 72 16.72 4.39 10.60
C THR A 72 15.68 3.50 11.27
N ARG A 73 14.48 3.34 10.70
CA ARG A 73 13.50 2.34 11.13
C ARG A 73 13.41 1.22 10.09
N HIS A 74 14.40 0.33 10.09
CA HIS A 74 14.27 -0.98 9.46
C HIS A 74 13.07 -1.70 10.10
N MET A 75 11.97 -1.82 9.37
CA MET A 75 10.91 -2.76 9.72
C MET A 75 11.49 -4.19 9.65
N PRO A 76 11.30 -5.05 10.66
CA PRO A 76 11.82 -6.40 10.62
C PRO A 76 11.02 -7.20 9.58
N SER A 77 11.61 -7.41 8.41
CA SER A 77 11.17 -8.42 7.45
C SER A 77 11.29 -9.80 8.10
N THR A 78 10.17 -10.40 8.46
CA THR A 78 10.10 -11.81 8.89
C THR A 78 10.58 -12.72 7.76
N SER A 79 11.70 -13.39 7.94
CA SER A 79 12.11 -14.57 7.17
C SER A 79 13.01 -15.46 8.04
N SER A 80 12.40 -16.48 8.63
CA SER A 80 13.04 -17.58 9.33
C SER A 80 13.90 -18.45 8.37
N ALA A 81 14.96 -19.04 8.94
CA ALA A 81 16.00 -19.89 8.35
C ALA A 81 15.46 -21.05 7.46
N LEU A 82 16.20 -21.68 6.54
CA LEU A 82 17.40 -22.50 6.72
C LEU A 82 18.05 -22.90 5.37
N THR A 83 19.38 -23.07 5.39
CA THR A 83 20.25 -24.00 4.65
C THR A 83 20.51 -23.89 3.13
N SER A 84 21.78 -24.15 2.81
CA SER A 84 22.60 -23.76 1.67
C SER A 84 22.83 -24.84 0.59
N MET A 85 23.31 -24.35 -0.57
CA MET A 85 23.98 -25.02 -1.72
C MET A 85 23.03 -25.48 -2.85
N SER A 86 23.18 -25.16 -4.15
CA SER A 86 24.28 -24.55 -4.92
C SER A 86 23.74 -23.87 -6.20
N SER A 87 24.35 -22.73 -6.54
CA SER A 87 24.63 -22.18 -7.88
C SER A 87 23.60 -22.29 -9.02
N THR A 88 22.91 -21.18 -9.28
CA THR A 88 22.76 -20.64 -10.64
C THR A 88 22.64 -19.13 -10.58
N SER A 89 23.45 -18.45 -11.38
CA SER A 89 23.58 -17.01 -11.47
C SER A 89 22.25 -16.38 -11.88
N SER A 90 21.70 -15.54 -11.01
CA SER A 90 20.72 -14.54 -11.37
C SER A 90 21.05 -13.33 -10.52
N SER A 91 21.58 -12.29 -11.17
CA SER A 91 21.86 -11.01 -10.53
C SER A 91 20.56 -10.48 -9.94
N SER A 92 20.34 -10.75 -8.66
CA SER A 92 19.38 -10.03 -7.86
C SER A 92 19.98 -8.64 -7.68
N SER A 93 19.52 -7.71 -8.51
CA SER A 93 19.57 -6.30 -8.18
C SER A 93 18.72 -6.12 -6.91
N TYR A 94 19.33 -6.38 -5.75
CA TYR A 94 18.96 -5.62 -4.57
C TYR A 94 19.02 -4.18 -5.01
N TRP A 95 17.86 -3.53 -5.05
CA TRP A 95 17.73 -2.10 -5.26
C TRP A 95 18.53 -1.44 -4.15
N SER A 96 19.82 -1.24 -4.41
CA SER A 96 20.66 -0.34 -3.64
C SER A 96 20.01 1.01 -3.84
N SER A 97 19.39 1.52 -2.78
CA SER A 97 18.79 2.85 -2.77
C SER A 97 19.89 3.82 -3.21
N SER A 98 19.86 4.21 -4.48
CA SER A 98 20.68 5.31 -4.98
C SER A 98 20.48 6.46 -4.01
N LYS A 99 21.56 6.82 -3.30
CA LYS A 99 21.68 7.91 -2.32
C LYS A 99 20.56 8.93 -2.52
N LYS A 100 19.46 8.75 -1.79
CA LYS A 100 18.31 9.65 -1.84
C LYS A 100 18.85 11.00 -1.39
N GLY A 101 18.90 11.98 -2.30
CA GLY A 101 19.39 13.32 -2.00
C GLY A 101 18.76 13.82 -0.71
N GLY A 102 19.56 14.45 0.16
CA GLY A 102 19.13 14.87 1.49
C GLY A 102 17.79 15.61 1.43
N ARG A 103 16.77 15.04 2.07
CA ARG A 103 15.41 15.57 2.08
C ARG A 103 15.41 16.88 2.83
N SER A 104 14.77 17.92 2.29
CA SER A 104 14.71 19.21 2.98
C SER A 104 13.78 19.14 4.20
N SER A 105 14.08 19.94 5.24
CA SER A 105 13.20 20.05 6.42
C SER A 105 11.77 20.47 6.05
N VAL A 106 11.63 21.33 5.02
CA VAL A 106 10.32 21.77 4.49
C VAL A 106 9.55 20.60 3.91
N GLU A 107 10.22 19.73 3.16
CA GLU A 107 9.59 18.58 2.53
C GLU A 107 9.16 17.53 3.56
N ASN A 108 9.96 17.32 4.62
CA ASN A 108 9.56 16.44 5.72
C ASN A 108 8.29 16.98 6.42
N LYS A 109 8.24 18.27 6.75
CA LYS A 109 7.04 18.90 7.34
C LYS A 109 5.84 18.82 6.41
N LEU A 110 6.05 18.98 5.10
CA LEU A 110 4.98 18.84 4.12
C LEU A 110 4.43 17.41 4.07
N GLY A 111 5.30 16.40 4.18
CA GLY A 111 4.86 15.00 4.27
C GLY A 111 4.15 14.69 5.59
N GLU A 112 4.64 15.20 6.72
CA GLU A 112 3.94 15.13 8.02
C GLU A 112 2.54 15.74 7.92
N PHE A 113 2.39 16.90 7.26
CA PHE A 113 1.10 17.51 7.01
C PHE A 113 0.16 16.60 6.20
N PHE A 114 0.64 15.97 5.12
CA PHE A 114 -0.20 15.07 4.33
C PHE A 114 -0.58 13.80 5.10
N MET A 115 0.34 13.21 5.86
CA MET A 115 0.03 12.06 6.72
C MET A 115 -1.02 12.43 7.76
N HIS A 116 -0.87 13.57 8.43
CA HIS A 116 -1.84 14.07 9.39
C HIS A 116 -3.23 14.28 8.75
N GLN A 117 -3.29 14.79 7.52
CA GLN A 117 -4.55 14.95 6.80
C GLN A 117 -5.25 13.61 6.54
N ILE A 118 -4.53 12.55 6.22
CA ILE A 118 -5.09 11.20 6.04
C ILE A 118 -5.57 10.65 7.40
N GLU A 119 -4.75 10.75 8.44
CA GLU A 119 -5.03 10.21 9.77
C GLU A 119 -6.25 10.86 10.44
N HIS A 120 -6.34 12.20 10.30
CA HIS A 120 -7.34 13.03 10.96
C HIS A 120 -8.48 13.46 10.05
N ASP A 121 -8.63 12.85 8.88
CA ASP A 121 -9.80 13.08 8.04
C ASP A 121 -11.08 12.78 8.86
N ALA A 122 -11.97 13.78 8.93
CA ALA A 122 -13.21 13.72 9.70
C ALA A 122 -14.32 12.97 8.96
N SER A 123 -14.17 12.74 7.64
CA SER A 123 -15.14 12.04 6.83
C SER A 123 -15.25 10.58 7.26
N SER A 124 -16.49 10.08 7.27
CA SER A 124 -16.72 8.66 7.51
C SER A 124 -16.25 7.81 6.32
N ALA A 125 -16.28 8.37 5.11
CA ALA A 125 -15.95 7.66 3.89
C ALA A 125 -14.45 7.47 3.67
N TYR A 126 -13.60 8.38 4.19
CA TYR A 126 -12.15 8.28 4.02
C TYR A 126 -11.42 8.10 5.36
N GLY A 127 -11.64 9.00 6.33
CA GLY A 127 -10.87 8.96 7.58
C GLY A 127 -11.21 7.78 8.50
N ARG A 128 -12.51 7.46 8.68
CA ARG A 128 -12.90 6.31 9.51
C ARG A 128 -12.37 5.00 8.93
N VAL A 129 -12.50 4.81 7.63
CA VAL A 129 -12.07 3.57 6.96
C VAL A 129 -10.56 3.41 6.96
N TYR A 130 -9.80 4.50 6.78
CA TYR A 130 -8.35 4.48 6.96
C TYR A 130 -7.96 4.06 8.38
N ARG A 131 -8.58 4.64 9.41
CA ARG A 131 -8.25 4.29 10.81
C ARG A 131 -8.51 2.83 11.12
N ALA A 132 -9.61 2.26 10.61
CA ALA A 132 -9.88 0.82 10.75
C ALA A 132 -8.83 -0.03 10.01
N ALA A 133 -8.51 0.31 8.77
CA ALA A 133 -7.51 -0.38 7.97
C ALA A 133 -6.12 -0.32 8.60
N MET A 134 -5.69 0.86 9.02
CA MET A 134 -4.39 1.10 9.64
C MET A 134 -4.29 0.39 11.00
N SER A 135 -5.36 0.36 11.79
CA SER A 135 -5.42 -0.43 13.04
C SER A 135 -5.19 -1.93 12.76
N ALA A 136 -5.88 -2.48 11.76
CA ALA A 136 -5.70 -3.87 11.35
C ALA A 136 -4.27 -4.15 10.86
N VAL A 137 -3.72 -3.28 10.02
CA VAL A 137 -2.35 -3.41 9.50
C VAL A 137 -1.31 -3.30 10.61
N ASN A 138 -1.49 -2.41 11.58
CA ASN A 138 -0.57 -2.30 12.72
C ASN A 138 -0.64 -3.53 13.63
N LYS A 139 -1.83 -4.12 13.83
CA LYS A 139 -2.03 -5.28 14.70
C LYS A 139 -1.58 -6.59 14.05
N TYR A 140 -1.85 -6.77 12.75
CA TYR A 140 -1.69 -8.05 12.05
C TYR A 140 -0.62 -8.04 10.95
N GLY A 141 -0.15 -6.86 10.54
CA GLY A 141 0.68 -6.67 9.36
C GLY A 141 -0.14 -6.61 8.07
N LEU A 142 0.42 -5.95 7.04
CA LEU A 142 -0.24 -5.74 5.76
C LEU A 142 -0.64 -7.06 5.08
N ARG A 143 0.29 -8.03 5.02
CA ARG A 143 0.04 -9.33 4.36
C ARG A 143 -1.16 -10.06 4.98
N ARG A 144 -1.18 -10.22 6.30
CA ARG A 144 -2.26 -10.95 6.99
C ARG A 144 -3.59 -10.22 6.89
N THR A 145 -3.56 -8.88 6.92
CA THR A 145 -4.75 -8.04 6.71
C THR A 145 -5.33 -8.27 5.32
N LEU A 146 -4.49 -8.27 4.29
CA LEU A 146 -4.90 -8.56 2.91
C LEU A 146 -5.44 -9.99 2.76
N ASP A 147 -4.75 -10.98 3.32
CA ASP A 147 -5.22 -12.36 3.28
C ASP A 147 -6.61 -12.47 3.94
N HIS A 148 -6.84 -11.82 5.09
CA HIS A 148 -8.15 -11.80 5.74
C HIS A 148 -9.22 -11.13 4.85
N ILE A 149 -8.96 -9.93 4.31
CA ILE A 149 -9.86 -9.23 3.38
C ILE A 149 -10.22 -10.13 2.19
N ARG A 150 -9.27 -10.92 1.69
CA ARG A 150 -9.53 -11.85 0.57
C ARG A 150 -10.57 -12.91 0.92
N TYR A 151 -10.57 -13.40 2.16
CA TYR A 151 -11.47 -14.46 2.62
C TYR A 151 -12.81 -13.94 3.13
N THR A 152 -12.83 -12.78 3.79
CA THR A 152 -14.02 -12.27 4.50
C THR A 152 -14.64 -11.04 3.84
N GLY A 153 -13.88 -10.30 3.02
CA GLY A 153 -14.28 -9.03 2.45
C GLY A 153 -14.25 -7.85 3.44
N THR A 154 -13.78 -8.05 4.68
CA THR A 154 -13.75 -7.03 5.75
C THR A 154 -12.36 -6.89 6.35
N PHE A 155 -12.13 -5.86 7.17
CA PHE A 155 -10.92 -5.79 8.00
C PHE A 155 -11.00 -6.76 9.18
N PRO A 156 -9.88 -7.35 9.61
CA PRO A 156 -9.81 -8.14 10.84
C PRO A 156 -9.92 -7.24 12.08
N GLU A 157 -10.71 -7.65 13.07
CA GLU A 157 -10.87 -6.99 14.38
C GLU A 157 -9.80 -7.39 15.39
#